data_AF-A0A6I5RTW1-F1
#
_entry.id   AF-A0A6I5RTW1-F1
#
_cell.length_a   1.000
_cell.length_b   1.000
_cell.length_c   1.000
_cell.angle_alpha   90.00
_cell.angle_beta   90.00
_cell.angle_gamma   90.00
#
_symmetry.space_group_name_H-M   'P 1'
#
loop_
_entity.id
_entity.type
_entity.pdbx_description
1 polymer ?
#
loop_
_entity_poly.entity_id
_entity_poly.type
_entity_poly.pdbx_seq_one_letter_code
_entity_poly.pdbx_strand_id
1 'polypeptide(L)' 'MQSDLLQRGKAIKLAVFDVDGVLTDGRLYFLEDGSEFKTFNTLRLPR' A
#
# COMPACT_ATOMS: atom_id res chain seq x y z
N MET A 1 13.42 13.73 -16.04
CA MET A 1 12.25 13.55 -15.14
C MET A 1 12.40 12.31 -14.28
N GLN A 2 12.51 11.10 -14.83
CA GLN A 2 12.65 9.87 -14.02
C GLN A 2 13.95 9.80 -13.21
N SER A 3 15.05 10.31 -13.76
CA SER A 3 16.34 10.44 -13.08
C SER A 3 16.27 11.33 -11.84
N ASP A 4 15.55 12.46 -11.90
CA ASP A 4 15.38 13.39 -10.78
C ASP A 4 14.57 12.77 -9.63
N LEU A 5 13.47 12.08 -9.95
CA LEU A 5 12.65 11.36 -8.98
C LEU A 5 13.44 10.28 -8.24
N LEU A 6 14.27 9.53 -8.96
CA LEU A 6 15.13 8.51 -8.37
C LEU A 6 16.20 9.12 -7.45
N GLN A 7 16.78 10.27 -7.81
CA GLN A 7 17.74 10.96 -6.95
C GLN A 7 17.08 11.48 -5.66
N ARG A 8 15.88 12.04 -5.77
CA ARG A 8 15.11 12.50 -4.60
C ARG A 8 14.68 11.32 -3.70
N GLY A 9 14.33 10.18 -4.30
CA GLY A 9 13.93 8.97 -3.59
C GLY A 9 15.04 8.34 -2.74
N LYS A 10 16.31 8.48 -3.14
CA LYS A 10 17.47 7.89 -2.41
C LYS A 10 17.63 8.38 -0.98
N ALA A 11 17.14 9.57 -0.65
CA ALA A 11 17.25 10.14 0.70
C ALA A 11 16.12 9.69 1.64
N ILE A 12 15.10 9.00 1.14
CA ILE A 12 13.92 8.59 1.92
C ILE A 12 14.31 7.41 2.83
N LYS A 13 14.16 7.60 4.14
CA LYS A 13 14.43 6.57 5.17
C LYS A 13 13.17 6.00 5.80
N LEU A 14 12.02 6.64 5.57
CA LEU A 14 10.72 6.25 6.09
C LEU A 14 9.65 6.55 5.03
N ALA A 15 8.77 5.59 4.79
CA ALA A 15 7.59 5.76 3.98
C ALA A 15 6.38 5.30 4.79
N VAL A 16 5.38 6.17 4.91
CA VAL A 16 4.10 5.90 5.58
C VAL A 16 3.04 5.91 4.50
N PHE A 17 2.26 4.83 4.44
CA PHE A 17 1.24 4.62 3.42
C PHE A 17 -0.13 4.59 4.10
N ASP A 18 -1.11 5.18 3.43
CA ASP A 18 -2.52 4.97 3.77
C ASP A 18 -2.93 3.52 3.45
N VAL A 19 -4.08 3.09 3.92
CA VAL A 19 -4.55 1.71 3.80
C VAL A 19 -5.47 1.54 2.61
N ASP A 20 -6.61 2.23 2.61
CA ASP A 20 -7.66 1.98 1.63
C ASP A 20 -7.33 2.61 0.27
N GLY A 21 -7.28 1.79 -0.77
CA GLY A 21 -6.90 2.23 -2.13
C GLY A 21 -5.40 2.46 -2.34
N VAL A 22 -4.58 2.31 -1.30
CA VAL A 22 -3.11 2.31 -1.40
C VAL A 22 -2.54 0.91 -1.18
N LEU A 23 -2.89 0.25 -0.07
CA LEU A 23 -2.48 -1.12 0.24
C LEU A 23 -3.58 -2.15 -0.05
N THR A 24 -4.82 -1.70 -0.17
CA THR A 24 -5.97 -2.50 -0.63
C THR A 24 -6.36 -2.11 -2.05
N ASP A 25 -7.08 -2.98 -2.76
CA ASP A 25 -7.68 -2.67 -4.05
C ASP A 25 -8.93 -1.78 -3.94
N GLY A 26 -9.21 -1.25 -2.74
CA GLY A 26 -10.36 -0.40 -2.45
C GLY A 26 -11.69 -1.15 -2.34
N ARG A 27 -11.68 -2.49 -2.39
CA ARG A 27 -12.89 -3.30 -2.28
C ARG A 27 -13.13 -3.75 -0.84
N LEU A 28 -14.40 -3.72 -0.44
CA LEU A 28 -14.91 -4.25 0.82
C LEU A 28 -15.80 -5.44 0.51
N TYR A 29 -15.43 -6.60 1.04
CA TYR A 29 -16.24 -7.80 0.91
C TYR A 29 -17.07 -7.97 2.18
N PHE A 30 -18.39 -7.98 2.02
CA PHE A 30 -19.34 -8.21 3.12
C PHE A 30 -19.85 -9.66 3.03
N LEU A 31 -19.77 -10.39 4.14
CA LEU A 31 -20.35 -11.73 4.25
C LEU A 31 -21.79 -11.66 4.76
N GLU A 32 -22.53 -12.76 4.56
CA GLU A 32 -23.95 -12.88 4.97
C GLU A 32 -24.17 -12.75 6.48
N ASP A 33 -23.12 -12.93 7.29
CA ASP A 33 -23.15 -12.75 8.75
C ASP A 33 -22.85 -11.31 9.21
N GLY A 34 -22.64 -10.38 8.26
CA GLY A 34 -22.31 -8.99 8.54
C GLY A 34 -20.83 -8.73 8.81
N SER A 35 -19.96 -9.71 8.63
CA SER A 35 -18.51 -9.50 8.73
C SER A 35 -17.91 -8.84 7.47
N GLU A 36 -16.87 -8.04 7.68
CA GLU A 36 -16.16 -7.30 6.63
C GLU A 36 -14.76 -7.88 6.40
N PHE A 37 -14.42 -8.13 5.14
CA PHE A 37 -13.09 -8.55 4.72
C PHE A 37 -12.45 -7.52 3.80
N LYS A 38 -11.21 -7.15 4.12
CA LYS A 38 -10.31 -6.38 3.26
C LYS A 38 -9.13 -7.26 2.86
N THR A 39 -8.83 -7.29 1.57
CA THR A 39 -7.63 -7.97 1.06
C THR A 39 -6.47 -7.00 1.08
N PHE A 40 -5.38 -7.35 1.77
CA PHE A 40 -4.19 -6.52 1.91
C PHE A 40 -3.04 -7.06 1.07
N ASN A 41 -2.41 -6.19 0.27
CA ASN A 41 -1.12 -6.49 -0.35
C ASN A 41 0.01 -6.21 0.66
N THR A 42 0.83 -7.21 0.95
CA THR A 42 1.96 -7.02 1.87
C THR A 42 3.20 -6.60 1.07
N LEU A 43 3.70 -5.38 1.31
CA LEU A 43 4.98 -4.95 0.73
C LEU A 43 6.14 -5.57 1.53
N ARG A 44 6.81 -6.57 0.96
CA ARG A 44 8.05 -7.12 1.52
C ARG A 44 9.23 -6.51 0.77
N LEU A 45 10.02 -5.68 1.45
CA LEU A 45 11.27 -5.21 0.90
C LEU A 45 12.29 -6.37 0.88
N PRO A 46 13.05 -6.56 -0.22
CA PRO A 46 14.22 -7.42 -0.20
C PRO A 46 15.21 -6.89 0.83
N ARG A 47 15.90 -7.81 1.51
CA ARG A 47 16.98 -7.45 2.43
C ARG A 47 18.13 -6.78 1.70
#